data_AF-A0A7L2IGB2-F1
#
_entry.id   AF-A0A7L2IGB2-F1
#
_cell.length_a   1.000
_cell.length_b   1.000
_cell.length_c   1.000
_cell.angle_alpha   90.00
_cell.angle_beta   90.00
_cell.angle_gamma   90.00
#
_symmetry.space_group_name_H-M   'P 1'
#
loop_
_entity.id
_entity.type
_entity.pdbx_description
1 polymer ?
#
loop_
_entity_poly.entity_id
_entity_poly.type
_entity_poly.pdbx_seq_one_letter_code
_entity_poly.pdbx_strand_id
1 'polypeptide(L)'
;NSSAESLDRLYPTVGSTKPPRKRTTSQCKSEPPLLRTSKRTIYTAGRPPWYNEHGTQSKEAFVIGLGGGSASGKTTVATMIIEALDVPWVVLLSMDSFYKVLTKQQQEQAASNDFNFDHPDAFDFDLIIATLKKLKQGKSVKIPIYDFTTHSRKKEWKTLYGANVIIFEGIMAFADKELLKLLDLKIFVDTDSDIRLVRRLRRDISERGRDIEGVIKQYNKFVKPAFDQYIQPTMRLADIVVPRGSGNTVAIDLIVQHVHSQLEEVRASSSPGAALASAHQCHPLPQTLSVLKSTPQVRGMHTIIRNKETSRDEFIFYSKRLMRLLIEHALSLLPFQSCTVQTPQGQDYEGRTYSGKQITGVSILRAGETMEPALRAVCKDVRIGTILIQTNCNTGEPEV
;
A
#
# COMPACT_ATOMS: atom_id res chain seq x y z
N ASN A 1 27.55 -63.83 22.51
CA ASN A 1 28.37 -62.59 22.54
C ASN A 1 27.79 -61.64 21.52
N SER A 2 26.80 -60.86 21.89
CA SER A 2 26.87 -59.61 22.69
C SER A 2 26.72 -58.45 21.70
N SER A 3 25.54 -57.84 21.65
CA SER A 3 25.21 -56.61 22.39
C SER A 3 25.29 -55.38 21.48
N ALA A 4 24.14 -54.94 20.97
CA ALA A 4 23.83 -53.53 20.71
C ALA A 4 22.35 -53.40 20.29
N GLU A 5 21.44 -53.80 21.17
CA GLU A 5 20.16 -53.11 21.27
C GLU A 5 20.37 -51.75 21.95
N SER A 6 19.45 -50.82 21.68
CA SER A 6 19.23 -49.50 22.30
C SER A 6 19.87 -48.30 21.58
N LEU A 7 19.03 -47.53 20.89
CA LEU A 7 18.87 -46.07 21.09
C LEU A 7 17.80 -45.35 20.22
N ASP A 8 16.97 -46.03 19.42
CA ASP A 8 16.01 -45.33 18.52
C ASP A 8 14.53 -45.33 18.96
N ARG A 9 14.23 -45.52 20.26
CA ARG A 9 12.85 -45.52 20.77
C ARG A 9 12.54 -44.38 21.74
N LEU A 10 12.70 -43.11 21.33
CA LEU A 10 12.13 -41.98 22.08
C LEU A 10 11.82 -40.75 21.20
N TYR A 11 10.90 -40.81 20.23
CA TYR A 11 10.14 -39.63 19.77
C TYR A 11 8.75 -40.03 19.20
N PRO A 12 7.66 -39.31 19.53
CA PRO A 12 6.34 -39.59 18.99
C PRO A 12 6.21 -39.16 17.53
N THR A 13 5.41 -39.92 16.77
CA THR A 13 5.05 -39.64 15.37
C THR A 13 4.31 -38.30 15.25
N VAL A 14 4.94 -37.33 14.59
CA VAL A 14 4.33 -36.03 14.26
C VAL A 14 3.22 -36.29 13.24
N GLY A 15 1.97 -36.09 13.67
CA GLY A 15 0.79 -36.17 12.82
C GLY A 15 0.90 -35.24 11.61
N SER A 16 0.48 -35.73 10.46
CA SER A 16 0.46 -34.98 9.21
C SER A 16 -0.41 -33.73 9.36
N THR A 17 0.22 -32.56 9.43
CA THR A 17 -0.46 -31.27 9.32
C THR A 17 -1.04 -31.16 7.91
N LYS A 18 -2.37 -31.31 7.80
CA LYS A 18 -3.10 -30.96 6.57
C LYS A 18 -2.72 -29.54 6.14
N PRO A 19 -2.42 -29.29 4.86
CA PRO A 19 -2.10 -27.95 4.42
C PRO A 19 -3.30 -27.01 4.65
N PRO A 20 -3.08 -25.73 4.96
CA PRO A 20 -4.17 -24.78 5.10
C PRO A 20 -4.94 -24.70 3.78
N ARG A 21 -6.27 -24.69 3.87
CA ARG A 21 -7.19 -24.54 2.74
C ARG A 21 -6.75 -23.34 1.89
N LYS A 22 -6.26 -23.59 0.68
CA LYS A 22 -6.05 -22.54 -0.33
C LYS A 22 -7.43 -21.97 -0.69
N ARG A 23 -7.66 -20.69 -0.38
CA ARG A 23 -8.73 -19.93 -1.02
C ARG A 23 -8.39 -19.86 -2.52
N THR A 24 -9.29 -20.33 -3.35
CA THR A 24 -9.24 -20.15 -4.80
C THR A 24 -9.41 -18.67 -5.11
N THR A 25 -8.30 -17.95 -5.21
CA THR A 25 -8.24 -16.67 -5.92
C THR A 25 -8.05 -16.98 -7.40
N SER A 26 -8.85 -16.33 -8.25
CA SER A 26 -8.69 -16.31 -9.71
C SER A 26 -7.22 -16.10 -10.08
N GLN A 27 -6.69 -16.97 -10.94
CA GLN A 27 -5.32 -16.91 -11.42
C GLN A 27 -5.08 -15.58 -12.14
N CYS A 28 -4.39 -14.65 -11.48
CA CYS A 28 -3.70 -13.55 -12.12
C CYS A 28 -2.22 -13.69 -11.73
N LYS A 29 -1.42 -14.26 -12.63
CA LYS A 29 0.03 -14.39 -12.45
C LYS A 29 0.67 -13.02 -12.71
N SER A 30 0.91 -12.29 -11.62
CA SER A 30 2.09 -11.44 -11.49
C SER A 30 2.41 -11.39 -10.00
N GLU A 31 3.36 -12.20 -9.55
CA GLU A 31 3.86 -12.07 -8.18
C GLU A 31 4.55 -10.70 -8.08
N PRO A 32 4.11 -9.81 -7.18
CA PRO A 32 4.77 -8.52 -7.02
C PRO A 32 6.20 -8.73 -6.52
N PRO A 33 7.15 -7.83 -6.83
CA PRO A 33 8.50 -7.95 -6.29
C PRO A 33 8.45 -7.92 -4.75
N LEU A 34 8.92 -8.99 -4.12
CA LEU A 34 8.97 -9.14 -2.67
C LEU A 34 10.41 -8.94 -2.20
N LEU A 35 10.62 -8.07 -1.22
CA LEU A 35 11.88 -8.01 -0.48
C LEU A 35 11.73 -8.92 0.75
N ARG A 36 12.54 -9.97 0.88
CA ARG A 36 12.53 -10.86 2.05
C ARG A 36 13.68 -10.49 2.98
N THR A 37 13.37 -10.15 4.23
CA THR A 37 14.37 -10.07 5.31
C THR A 37 14.30 -11.34 6.17
N SER A 38 15.27 -11.54 7.07
CA SER A 38 15.32 -12.69 7.99
C SER A 38 14.11 -12.80 8.92
N LYS A 39 13.32 -11.73 9.06
CA LYS A 39 12.14 -11.68 9.91
C LYS A 39 10.81 -11.64 9.14
N ARG A 40 10.71 -11.03 7.94
CA ARG A 40 9.42 -10.87 7.19
C ARG A 40 9.55 -10.66 5.67
N THR A 41 8.41 -10.70 4.98
CA THR A 41 8.23 -10.38 3.56
C THR A 41 7.69 -8.95 3.40
N ILE A 42 8.44 -8.08 2.72
CA ILE A 42 8.11 -6.69 2.39
C ILE A 42 7.47 -6.66 1.00
N TYR A 43 6.24 -6.16 0.92
CA TYR A 43 5.54 -5.96 -0.33
C TYR A 43 5.95 -4.61 -0.95
N THR A 44 6.69 -4.64 -2.06
CA THR A 44 7.17 -3.41 -2.75
C THR A 44 6.15 -2.83 -3.74
N ALA A 45 4.98 -3.46 -3.81
CA ALA A 45 3.96 -3.23 -4.82
C ALA A 45 2.72 -2.56 -4.24
N GLY A 46 2.87 -1.69 -3.23
CA GLY A 46 1.85 -0.77 -2.71
C GLY A 46 0.40 -1.26 -2.46
N ARG A 47 -0.48 -0.31 -2.13
CA ARG A 47 -1.85 -0.50 -1.63
C ARG A 47 -2.88 -0.12 -2.71
N PRO A 48 -4.02 -0.84 -2.82
CA PRO A 48 -5.22 -0.32 -3.49
C PRO A 48 -5.75 0.91 -2.74
N PRO A 49 -6.33 1.92 -3.43
CA PRO A 49 -6.84 3.12 -2.78
C PRO A 49 -7.93 2.76 -1.76
N TRP A 50 -7.80 3.21 -0.51
CA TRP A 50 -8.92 3.18 0.43
C TRP A 50 -9.50 4.58 0.54
N TYR A 51 -10.82 4.63 0.52
CA TYR A 51 -11.58 5.78 0.92
C TYR A 51 -11.73 5.77 2.44
N ASN A 52 -11.75 6.95 3.06
CA ASN A 52 -12.15 7.08 4.46
C ASN A 52 -13.67 6.92 4.61
N GLU A 53 -14.17 7.06 5.84
CA GLU A 53 -15.60 6.91 6.20
C GLU A 53 -16.54 7.86 5.43
N HIS A 54 -15.99 8.89 4.79
CA HIS A 54 -16.73 9.88 3.98
C HIS A 54 -16.62 9.66 2.47
N GLY A 55 -16.00 8.56 2.01
CA GLY A 55 -15.78 8.32 0.58
C GLY A 55 -14.69 9.21 -0.03
N THR A 56 -13.89 9.91 0.79
CA THR A 56 -12.76 10.73 0.31
C THR A 56 -11.46 9.94 0.36
N GLN A 57 -10.55 10.19 -0.59
CA GLN A 57 -9.25 9.51 -0.67
C GLN A 57 -8.50 9.62 0.67
N SER A 58 -7.96 8.49 1.17
CA SER A 58 -7.05 8.51 2.33
C SER A 58 -5.92 9.51 2.10
N LYS A 59 -5.48 10.21 3.16
CA LYS A 59 -4.39 11.20 3.14
C LYS A 59 -3.20 10.74 2.30
N GLU A 60 -2.62 11.70 1.59
CA GLU A 60 -1.49 11.55 0.67
C GLU A 60 -0.29 10.81 1.30
N ALA A 61 0.43 10.04 0.48
CA ALA A 61 1.63 9.34 0.91
C ALA A 61 2.72 10.32 1.40
N PHE A 62 3.47 9.93 2.42
CA PHE A 62 4.60 10.71 2.93
C PHE A 62 5.83 10.53 2.03
N VAL A 63 6.34 11.61 1.46
CA VAL A 63 7.41 11.59 0.47
C VAL A 63 8.71 12.11 1.07
N ILE A 64 9.71 11.23 1.13
CA ILE A 64 11.07 11.54 1.58
C ILE A 64 11.96 11.73 0.35
N GLY A 65 12.52 12.92 0.16
CA GLY A 65 13.51 13.20 -0.87
C GLY A 65 14.93 13.05 -0.35
N LEU A 66 15.76 12.27 -1.03
CA LEU A 66 17.18 12.06 -0.75
C LEU A 66 18.05 12.67 -1.86
N GLY A 67 18.67 13.81 -1.55
CA GLY A 67 19.63 14.51 -2.41
C GLY A 67 21.08 14.22 -2.03
N GLY A 68 22.02 14.58 -2.91
CA GLY A 68 23.46 14.45 -2.66
C GLY A 68 24.27 13.97 -3.86
N GLY A 69 25.57 14.22 -3.85
CA GLY A 69 26.46 13.92 -4.97
C GLY A 69 26.55 12.43 -5.33
N SER A 70 26.98 12.12 -6.55
CA SER A 70 27.22 10.72 -6.97
C SER A 70 28.12 9.99 -5.97
N ALA A 71 27.76 8.74 -5.63
CA ALA A 71 28.46 7.90 -4.64
C ALA A 71 28.58 8.48 -3.20
N SER A 72 27.74 9.44 -2.82
CA SER A 72 27.66 9.93 -1.42
C SER A 72 27.06 8.91 -0.43
N GLY A 73 26.30 7.93 -0.93
CA GLY A 73 25.64 6.91 -0.10
C GLY A 73 24.13 7.10 0.06
N LYS A 74 23.48 7.95 -0.75
CA LYS A 74 22.01 8.12 -0.80
C LYS A 74 21.26 6.79 -0.83
N THR A 75 21.59 5.92 -1.78
CA THR A 75 20.92 4.63 -1.96
C THR A 75 21.10 3.74 -0.73
N THR A 76 22.28 3.79 -0.09
CA THR A 76 22.54 3.04 1.14
C THR A 76 21.74 3.60 2.32
N VAL A 77 21.69 4.92 2.48
CA VAL A 77 20.87 5.59 3.52
C VAL A 77 19.39 5.28 3.29
N ALA A 78 18.91 5.30 2.04
CA ALA A 78 17.55 4.94 1.68
C ALA A 78 17.22 3.50 2.13
N THR A 79 18.09 2.53 1.82
CA THR A 79 17.91 1.13 2.23
C THR A 79 17.90 0.99 3.74
N MET A 80 18.80 1.66 4.47
CA MET A 80 18.83 1.62 5.94
C MET A 80 17.56 2.21 6.56
N ILE A 81 17.04 3.32 6.00
CA ILE A 81 15.76 3.90 6.43
C ILE A 81 14.61 2.90 6.19
N ILE A 82 14.58 2.24 5.03
CA ILE A 82 13.54 1.22 4.72
C ILE A 82 13.60 0.05 5.70
N GLU A 83 14.80 -0.44 6.00
CA GLU A 83 15.01 -1.55 6.94
C GLU A 83 14.63 -1.18 8.37
N ALA A 84 14.91 0.05 8.79
CA ALA A 84 14.65 0.54 10.14
C ALA A 84 13.18 0.96 10.37
N LEU A 85 12.49 1.46 9.33
CA LEU A 85 11.10 1.94 9.46
C LEU A 85 10.09 0.84 9.85
N ASP A 86 10.36 -0.44 9.58
CA ASP A 86 9.47 -1.60 9.85
C ASP A 86 7.96 -1.34 9.54
N VAL A 87 7.66 -0.48 8.57
CA VAL A 87 6.29 -0.17 8.14
C VAL A 87 5.96 -0.92 6.85
N PRO A 88 4.73 -1.47 6.73
CA PRO A 88 4.32 -2.08 5.49
C PRO A 88 4.16 -0.98 4.41
N TRP A 89 4.51 -1.32 3.17
CA TRP A 89 4.33 -0.50 1.97
C TRP A 89 5.22 0.74 1.92
N VAL A 90 6.53 0.52 1.78
CA VAL A 90 7.52 1.55 1.44
C VAL A 90 8.00 1.33 0.02
N VAL A 91 8.05 2.41 -0.77
CA VAL A 91 8.53 2.36 -2.16
C VAL A 91 9.80 3.20 -2.29
N LEU A 92 10.85 2.59 -2.84
CA LEU A 92 12.06 3.29 -3.27
C LEU A 92 11.94 3.64 -4.75
N LEU A 93 12.01 4.94 -5.05
CA LEU A 93 12.00 5.50 -6.38
C LEU A 93 13.35 6.17 -6.67
N SER A 94 14.09 5.65 -7.65
CA SER A 94 15.37 6.23 -8.05
C SER A 94 15.18 7.15 -9.25
N MET A 95 15.73 8.37 -9.15
CA MET A 95 15.75 9.36 -10.22
C MET A 95 16.49 8.85 -11.46
N ASP A 96 17.46 7.95 -11.28
CA ASP A 96 18.23 7.35 -12.38
C ASP A 96 17.34 6.54 -13.35
N SER A 97 16.16 6.10 -12.93
CA SER A 97 15.20 5.45 -13.86
C SER A 97 14.65 6.42 -14.91
N PHE A 98 14.73 7.74 -14.68
CA PHE A 98 14.04 8.76 -15.47
C PHE A 98 14.97 9.55 -16.40
N TYR A 99 16.13 9.01 -16.77
CA TYR A 99 16.94 9.59 -17.85
C TYR A 99 16.15 9.67 -19.16
N LYS A 100 16.32 10.74 -19.92
CA LYS A 100 15.72 10.89 -21.25
C LYS A 100 16.32 9.89 -22.25
N VAL A 101 15.54 9.59 -23.29
CA VAL A 101 16.03 8.78 -24.41
C VAL A 101 16.98 9.63 -25.26
N LEU A 102 18.22 9.18 -25.42
CA LEU A 102 19.24 9.89 -26.18
C LEU A 102 18.98 9.83 -27.69
N THR A 103 19.33 10.89 -28.40
CA THR A 103 19.40 10.89 -29.87
C THR A 103 20.61 10.10 -30.35
N LYS A 104 20.66 9.72 -31.64
CA LYS A 104 21.80 8.98 -32.22
C LYS A 104 23.14 9.68 -31.99
N GLN A 105 23.19 11.00 -32.18
CA GLN A 105 24.39 11.81 -31.92
C GLN A 105 24.80 11.78 -30.44
N GLN A 106 23.83 11.87 -29.52
CA GLN A 106 24.09 11.80 -28.08
C GLN A 106 24.53 10.40 -27.64
N GLN A 107 24.09 9.35 -28.32
CA GLN A 107 24.55 7.98 -28.06
C GLN A 107 26.01 7.79 -28.46
N GLU A 108 26.45 8.35 -29.58
CA GLU A 108 27.86 8.36 -30.00
C GLU A 108 28.74 9.15 -29.01
N GLN A 109 28.24 10.29 -28.53
CA GLN A 109 28.89 11.06 -27.46
C GLN A 109 28.93 10.29 -26.13
N ALA A 110 27.86 9.59 -25.76
CA ALA A 110 27.83 8.77 -24.55
C ALA A 110 28.83 7.60 -24.63
N ALA A 111 28.93 6.93 -25.79
CA ALA A 111 29.88 5.85 -26.02
C ALA A 111 31.35 6.31 -25.91
N SER A 112 31.62 7.57 -26.25
CA SER A 112 32.94 8.20 -26.10
C SER A 112 33.16 8.87 -24.73
N ASN A 113 32.27 8.64 -23.76
CA ASN A 113 32.26 9.27 -22.43
C ASN A 113 32.19 10.80 -22.47
N ASP A 114 31.62 11.36 -23.54
CA ASP A 114 31.56 12.80 -23.82
C ASP A 114 30.18 13.44 -23.66
N PHE A 115 29.23 12.69 -23.09
CA PHE A 115 27.88 13.18 -22.79
C PHE A 115 27.70 13.47 -21.29
N ASN A 116 27.07 14.61 -20.98
CA ASN A 116 26.83 15.04 -19.61
C ASN A 116 25.50 14.49 -19.06
N PHE A 117 25.58 13.34 -18.38
CA PHE A 117 24.45 12.74 -17.65
C PHE A 117 24.12 13.45 -16.34
N ASP A 118 25.04 14.26 -15.82
CA ASP A 118 24.86 15.00 -14.57
C ASP A 118 24.31 16.42 -14.85
N HIS A 119 23.74 16.70 -16.02
CA HIS A 119 23.05 17.96 -16.33
C HIS A 119 21.53 17.82 -16.09
N PRO A 120 20.81 18.86 -15.62
CA PRO A 120 19.35 18.78 -15.43
C PRO A 120 18.59 18.32 -16.68
N ASP A 121 19.03 18.74 -17.86
CA ASP A 121 18.38 18.38 -19.13
C ASP A 121 18.41 16.88 -19.45
N ALA A 122 19.32 16.12 -18.84
CA ALA A 122 19.41 14.68 -19.01
C ALA A 122 18.23 13.93 -18.37
N PHE A 123 17.51 14.58 -17.44
CA PHE A 123 16.41 13.98 -16.69
C PHE A 123 15.04 14.44 -17.20
N ASP A 124 14.08 13.52 -17.13
CA ASP A 124 12.68 13.74 -17.49
C ASP A 124 11.89 14.18 -16.26
N PHE A 125 12.05 15.45 -15.87
CA PHE A 125 11.39 16.00 -14.67
C PHE A 125 9.86 15.94 -14.74
N ASP A 126 9.28 16.16 -15.92
CA ASP A 126 7.83 16.05 -16.12
C ASP A 126 7.33 14.64 -15.81
N LEU A 127 8.03 13.61 -16.28
CA LEU A 127 7.70 12.23 -15.96
C LEU A 127 7.88 11.91 -14.47
N ILE A 128 8.94 12.44 -13.84
CA ILE A 128 9.17 12.27 -12.39
C ILE A 128 8.00 12.88 -11.61
N ILE A 129 7.66 14.15 -11.88
CA ILE A 129 6.59 14.89 -11.21
C ILE A 129 5.25 14.18 -11.40
N ALA A 130 4.92 13.79 -12.63
CA ALA A 130 3.68 13.07 -12.91
C ALA A 130 3.62 11.72 -12.18
N THR A 131 4.74 11.00 -12.10
CA THR A 131 4.84 9.72 -11.40
C THR A 131 4.69 9.89 -9.88
N LEU A 132 5.40 10.86 -9.30
CA LEU A 132 5.31 11.16 -7.87
C LEU A 132 3.90 11.62 -7.47
N LYS A 133 3.27 12.50 -8.26
CA LYS A 133 1.88 12.93 -8.01
C LYS A 133 0.91 11.75 -7.99
N LYS A 134 1.02 10.83 -8.94
CA LYS A 134 0.20 9.62 -8.98
C LYS A 134 0.46 8.69 -7.79
N LEU A 135 1.73 8.47 -7.45
CA LEU A 135 2.11 7.65 -6.29
C LEU A 135 1.63 8.27 -4.97
N LYS A 136 1.73 9.60 -4.83
CA LYS A 136 1.27 10.35 -3.65
C LYS A 136 -0.25 10.24 -3.46
N GLN A 137 -1.01 10.15 -4.56
CA GLN A 137 -2.45 9.85 -4.57
C GLN A 137 -2.78 8.35 -4.36
N GLY A 138 -1.78 7.49 -4.14
CA GLY A 138 -1.98 6.05 -3.95
C GLY A 138 -2.30 5.28 -5.24
N LYS A 139 -2.15 5.90 -6.42
CA LYS A 139 -2.40 5.24 -7.72
C LYS A 139 -1.19 4.39 -8.14
N SER A 140 -1.46 3.33 -8.91
CA SER A 140 -0.39 2.55 -9.52
C SER A 140 0.28 3.31 -10.66
N VAL A 141 1.60 3.09 -10.81
CA VAL A 141 2.41 3.72 -11.84
C VAL A 141 3.34 2.68 -12.46
N LYS A 142 3.62 2.87 -13.75
CA LYS A 142 4.66 2.12 -14.45
C LYS A 142 5.90 2.98 -14.53
N ILE A 143 7.03 2.47 -14.05
CA ILE A 143 8.31 3.16 -14.04
C ILE A 143 9.24 2.51 -15.08
N PRO A 144 9.91 3.31 -15.92
CA PRO A 144 10.86 2.79 -16.90
C PRO A 144 12.06 2.15 -16.20
N ILE A 145 12.60 1.09 -16.80
CA ILE A 145 13.87 0.50 -16.36
C ILE A 145 14.99 1.08 -17.23
N TYR A 146 15.95 1.76 -16.61
CA TYR A 146 17.11 2.33 -17.31
C TYR A 146 18.29 1.36 -17.28
N ASP A 147 18.97 1.22 -18.42
CA ASP A 147 20.17 0.41 -18.56
C ASP A 147 21.40 1.31 -18.71
N PHE A 148 22.27 1.27 -17.71
CA PHE A 148 23.50 2.09 -17.67
C PHE A 148 24.60 1.60 -18.62
N THR A 149 24.50 0.38 -19.14
CA THR A 149 25.48 -0.17 -20.08
C THR A 149 25.19 0.29 -21.51
N THR A 150 23.91 0.28 -21.90
CA THR A 150 23.46 0.69 -23.24
C THR A 150 22.97 2.13 -23.30
N HIS A 151 22.96 2.84 -22.17
CA HIS A 151 22.48 4.22 -22.05
C HIS A 151 21.04 4.43 -22.59
N SER A 152 20.18 3.42 -22.40
CA SER A 152 18.84 3.39 -22.98
C SER A 152 17.78 2.89 -21.98
N ARG A 153 16.50 3.24 -22.23
CA ARG A 153 15.36 2.68 -21.48
C ARG A 153 15.00 1.31 -22.06
N LYS A 154 14.85 0.30 -21.21
CA LYS A 154 14.36 -1.03 -21.62
C LYS A 154 12.89 -0.95 -22.05
N LYS A 155 12.45 -1.91 -22.86
CA LYS A 155 11.03 -2.06 -23.26
C LYS A 155 10.14 -2.45 -22.08
N GLU A 156 10.72 -3.08 -21.07
CA GLU A 156 10.04 -3.51 -19.86
C GLU A 156 9.87 -2.36 -18.86
N TRP A 157 8.74 -2.37 -18.16
CA TRP A 157 8.40 -1.37 -17.16
C TRP A 157 8.15 -2.04 -15.82
N LYS A 158 8.63 -1.42 -14.74
CA LYS A 158 8.37 -1.88 -13.38
C LYS A 158 7.08 -1.22 -12.86
N THR A 159 6.07 -2.02 -12.57
CA THR A 159 4.84 -1.52 -11.92
C THR A 159 5.08 -1.34 -10.43
N LEU A 160 4.89 -0.13 -9.93
CA LEU A 160 4.81 0.18 -8.50
C LEU A 160 3.39 0.59 -8.17
N TYR A 161 2.92 0.23 -6.99
CA TYR A 161 1.60 0.65 -6.51
C TYR A 161 1.78 1.60 -5.32
N GLY A 162 0.69 2.27 -4.92
CA GLY A 162 0.73 3.35 -3.92
C GLY A 162 1.35 2.94 -2.58
N ALA A 163 2.23 3.76 -2.01
CA ALA A 163 2.91 3.46 -0.76
C ALA A 163 2.43 4.38 0.37
N ASN A 164 2.65 4.00 1.63
CA ASN A 164 2.48 4.92 2.76
C ASN A 164 3.66 5.90 2.83
N VAL A 165 4.85 5.38 2.52
CA VAL A 165 6.10 6.15 2.46
C VAL A 165 6.72 5.94 1.09
N ILE A 166 7.03 7.04 0.42
CA ILE A 166 7.76 7.06 -0.84
C ILE A 166 9.13 7.67 -0.56
N ILE A 167 10.19 6.92 -0.83
CA ILE A 167 11.56 7.42 -0.76
C ILE A 167 12.02 7.70 -2.19
N PHE A 168 12.19 8.97 -2.52
CA PHE A 168 12.69 9.42 -3.80
C PHE A 168 14.16 9.83 -3.67
N GLU A 169 15.07 9.10 -4.31
CA GLU A 169 16.51 9.40 -4.28
C GLU A 169 17.04 9.84 -5.64
N GLY A 170 17.96 10.80 -5.65
CA GLY A 170 18.59 11.27 -6.88
C GLY A 170 19.68 12.30 -6.65
N ILE A 171 20.61 12.42 -7.61
CA ILE A 171 21.63 13.47 -7.56
C ILE A 171 21.03 14.88 -7.68
N MET A 172 19.89 15.00 -8.36
CA MET A 172 19.17 16.25 -8.62
C MET A 172 17.76 16.24 -8.02
N ALA A 173 17.57 15.52 -6.92
CA ALA A 173 16.26 15.39 -6.29
C ALA A 173 15.65 16.74 -5.86
N PHE A 174 16.50 17.76 -5.64
CA PHE A 174 16.14 19.10 -5.18
C PHE A 174 16.36 20.19 -6.23
N ALA A 175 16.60 19.81 -7.50
CA ALA A 175 16.89 20.78 -8.56
C ALA A 175 15.64 21.51 -9.07
N ASP A 176 14.50 20.82 -9.13
CA ASP A 176 13.25 21.34 -9.68
C ASP A 176 12.29 21.85 -8.59
N LYS A 177 11.67 23.01 -8.83
CA LYS A 177 10.78 23.67 -7.86
C LYS A 177 9.44 22.96 -7.68
N GLU A 178 8.89 22.37 -8.73
CA GLU A 178 7.63 21.62 -8.64
C GLU A 178 7.84 20.29 -7.93
N LEU A 179 8.98 19.64 -8.18
CA LEU A 179 9.38 18.43 -7.46
C LEU A 179 9.56 18.68 -5.96
N LEU A 180 10.23 19.78 -5.59
CA LEU A 180 10.43 20.17 -4.19
C LEU A 180 9.12 20.32 -3.41
N LYS A 181 8.06 20.84 -4.04
CA LYS A 181 6.73 20.99 -3.40
C LYS A 181 6.07 19.65 -3.09
N LEU A 182 6.47 18.57 -3.74
CA LEU A 182 5.92 17.23 -3.52
C LEU A 182 6.59 16.50 -2.36
N LEU A 183 7.80 16.92 -1.98
CA LEU A 183 8.61 16.30 -0.92
C LEU A 183 8.21 16.85 0.45
N ASP A 184 7.85 15.94 1.36
CA ASP A 184 7.44 16.29 2.72
C ASP A 184 8.66 16.38 3.66
N LEU A 185 9.70 15.57 3.41
CA LEU A 185 10.99 15.62 4.11
C LEU A 185 12.15 15.60 3.12
N LYS A 186 13.08 16.56 3.22
CA LYS A 186 14.22 16.71 2.32
C LYS A 186 15.52 16.44 3.07
N ILE A 187 16.20 15.37 2.71
CA ILE A 187 17.45 14.92 3.32
C ILE A 187 18.58 15.03 2.30
N PHE A 188 19.66 15.72 2.66
CA PHE A 188 20.87 15.77 1.83
C PHE A 188 21.98 14.92 2.45
N VAL A 189 22.50 13.96 1.69
CA VAL A 189 23.61 13.11 2.13
C VAL A 189 24.93 13.76 1.72
N ASP A 190 25.65 14.28 2.70
CA ASP A 190 26.90 15.00 2.50
C ASP A 190 28.12 14.09 2.76
N THR A 191 29.08 14.15 1.84
CA THR A 191 30.31 13.33 1.85
C THR A 191 31.35 14.02 0.99
N ASP A 192 32.60 14.00 1.44
CA ASP A 192 33.72 14.62 0.76
C ASP A 192 33.90 14.09 -0.68
N SER A 193 34.34 14.97 -1.59
CA SER A 193 34.42 14.68 -3.02
C SER A 193 35.42 13.57 -3.37
N ASP A 194 36.51 13.47 -2.61
CA ASP A 194 37.54 12.45 -2.74
C ASP A 194 37.01 11.06 -2.36
N ILE A 195 36.30 10.94 -1.23
CA ILE A 195 35.63 9.72 -0.79
C ILE A 195 34.59 9.29 -1.83
N ARG A 196 33.80 10.24 -2.35
CA ARG A 196 32.83 9.98 -3.43
C ARG A 196 33.51 9.49 -4.70
N LEU A 197 34.62 10.10 -5.11
CA LEU A 197 35.37 9.69 -6.29
C LEU A 197 35.88 8.26 -6.16
N VAL A 198 36.50 7.90 -5.03
CA VAL A 198 37.00 6.54 -4.78
C VAL A 198 35.87 5.51 -4.84
N ARG A 199 34.73 5.81 -4.23
CA ARG A 199 33.53 4.94 -4.28
C ARG A 199 32.97 4.81 -5.70
N ARG A 200 32.93 5.92 -6.44
CA ARG A 200 32.45 5.95 -7.83
C ARG A 200 33.35 5.12 -8.75
N LEU A 201 34.67 5.29 -8.64
CA LEU A 201 35.65 4.50 -9.40
C LEU A 201 35.43 3.01 -9.18
N ARG A 202 35.39 2.59 -7.91
CA ARG A 202 35.16 1.18 -7.56
C ARG A 202 33.87 0.64 -8.19
N ARG A 203 32.75 1.34 -8.00
CA ARG A 203 31.43 0.95 -8.52
C ARG A 203 31.41 0.87 -10.05
N ASP A 204 31.89 1.91 -10.73
CA ASP A 204 31.80 1.99 -12.19
C ASP A 204 32.73 0.97 -12.88
N ILE A 205 33.86 0.61 -12.25
CA ILE A 205 34.74 -0.47 -12.74
C ILE A 205 34.12 -1.84 -12.48
N SER A 206 33.70 -2.13 -11.23
CA SER A 206 33.27 -3.48 -10.84
C SER A 206 31.87 -3.84 -11.32
N GLU A 207 30.92 -2.89 -11.31
CA GLU A 207 29.50 -3.16 -11.58
C GLU A 207 29.09 -2.75 -13.01
N ARG A 208 29.76 -1.76 -13.60
CA ARG A 208 29.40 -1.21 -14.92
C ARG A 208 30.42 -1.50 -16.02
N GLY A 209 31.55 -2.14 -15.70
CA GLY A 209 32.57 -2.55 -16.67
C GLY A 209 33.28 -1.38 -17.37
N ARG A 210 33.43 -0.23 -16.70
CA ARG A 210 34.07 0.96 -17.28
C ARG A 210 35.57 0.98 -17.01
N ASP A 211 36.30 1.60 -17.93
CA ASP A 211 37.74 1.86 -17.79
C ASP A 211 38.04 3.01 -16.82
N ILE A 212 39.16 2.91 -16.10
CA ILE A 212 39.60 3.88 -15.09
C ILE A 212 39.81 5.26 -15.71
N GLU A 213 40.49 5.33 -16.85
CA GLU A 213 40.83 6.61 -17.50
C GLU A 213 39.54 7.30 -17.98
N GLY A 214 38.62 6.53 -18.55
CA GLY A 214 37.29 7.00 -18.94
C GLY A 214 36.49 7.59 -17.78
N VAL A 215 36.48 6.92 -16.62
CA VAL A 215 35.77 7.40 -15.43
C VAL A 215 36.38 8.68 -14.87
N ILE A 216 37.72 8.79 -14.82
CA ILE A 216 38.41 9.99 -14.35
C ILE A 216 38.17 11.16 -15.30
N LYS A 217 38.25 10.93 -16.61
CA LYS A 217 37.95 11.94 -17.64
C LYS A 217 36.52 12.45 -17.50
N GLN A 218 35.54 11.55 -17.38
CA GLN A 218 34.14 11.91 -17.20
C GLN A 218 33.92 12.68 -15.88
N TYR A 219 34.59 12.25 -14.81
CA TYR A 219 34.47 12.90 -13.50
C TYR A 219 34.94 14.36 -13.52
N ASN A 220 36.13 14.61 -14.07
CA ASN A 220 36.71 15.94 -14.13
C ASN A 220 35.97 16.84 -15.13
N LYS A 221 35.54 16.29 -16.27
CA LYS A 221 34.89 17.07 -17.33
C LYS A 221 33.44 17.42 -17.01
N PHE A 222 32.68 16.50 -16.39
CA PHE A 222 31.23 16.66 -16.24
C PHE A 222 30.76 16.57 -14.79
N VAL A 223 31.14 15.51 -14.07
CA VAL A 223 30.55 15.19 -12.75
C VAL A 223 30.87 16.25 -11.71
N LYS A 224 32.14 16.63 -11.59
CA LYS A 224 32.58 17.61 -10.59
C LYS A 224 32.01 19.01 -10.90
N PRO A 225 32.12 19.55 -12.14
CA PRO A 225 31.48 20.82 -12.48
C PRO A 225 29.96 20.80 -12.25
N ALA A 226 29.27 19.73 -12.65
CA ALA A 226 27.84 19.59 -12.43
C ALA A 226 27.47 19.52 -10.94
N PHE A 227 28.29 18.85 -10.13
CA PHE A 227 28.09 18.81 -8.68
C PHE A 227 28.19 20.20 -8.07
N ASP A 228 29.26 20.94 -8.37
CA ASP A 228 29.52 22.27 -7.82
C ASP A 228 28.44 23.28 -8.28
N GLN A 229 28.00 23.18 -9.54
CA GLN A 229 27.04 24.12 -10.13
C GLN A 229 25.58 23.83 -9.78
N TYR A 230 25.16 22.56 -9.82
CA TYR A 230 23.74 22.20 -9.75
C TYR A 230 23.36 21.42 -8.49
N ILE A 231 24.25 20.60 -7.93
CA ILE A 231 23.91 19.67 -6.85
C ILE A 231 24.22 20.26 -5.47
N GLN A 232 25.46 20.70 -5.24
CA GLN A 232 25.90 21.24 -3.96
C GLN A 232 25.07 22.43 -3.49
N PRO A 233 24.67 23.40 -4.35
CA PRO A 233 23.85 24.52 -3.91
C PRO A 233 22.46 24.11 -3.41
N THR A 234 21.96 22.92 -3.78
CA THR A 234 20.66 22.42 -3.30
C THR A 234 20.70 21.93 -1.86
N MET A 235 21.89 21.77 -1.26
CA MET A 235 22.04 21.41 0.15
C MET A 235 21.33 22.41 1.07
N ARG A 236 21.27 23.70 0.70
CA ARG A 236 20.55 24.74 1.45
C ARG A 236 19.03 24.55 1.52
N LEU A 237 18.48 23.69 0.66
CA LEU A 237 17.04 23.40 0.58
C LEU A 237 16.65 22.17 1.41
N ALA A 238 17.63 21.44 1.95
CA ALA A 238 17.36 20.27 2.76
C ALA A 238 16.95 20.66 4.18
N ASP A 239 16.01 19.90 4.74
CA ASP A 239 15.60 20.02 6.14
C ASP A 239 16.64 19.35 7.07
N ILE A 240 17.29 18.28 6.59
CA ILE A 240 18.31 17.53 7.33
C ILE A 240 19.52 17.26 6.43
N VAL A 241 20.73 17.51 6.94
CA VAL A 241 21.98 17.10 6.30
C VAL A 241 22.60 15.93 7.07
N VAL A 242 22.82 14.81 6.39
CA VAL A 242 23.40 13.59 6.98
C VAL A 242 24.88 13.48 6.57
N PRO A 243 25.83 13.77 7.49
CA PRO A 243 27.23 13.57 7.22
C PRO A 243 27.58 12.08 7.28
N ARG A 244 28.61 11.68 6.53
CA ARG A 244 29.18 10.30 6.53
C ARG A 244 28.21 9.21 6.03
N GLY A 245 27.09 9.57 5.41
CA GLY A 245 26.14 8.65 4.78
C GLY A 245 25.74 7.48 5.69
N SER A 246 26.01 6.26 5.26
CA SER A 246 25.63 5.02 5.97
C SER A 246 26.34 4.79 7.31
N GLY A 247 27.44 5.50 7.59
CA GLY A 247 28.16 5.37 8.86
C GLY A 247 27.48 6.08 10.02
N ASN A 248 26.42 6.85 9.77
CA ASN A 248 25.75 7.66 10.78
C ASN A 248 24.39 7.05 11.17
N THR A 249 24.44 5.99 11.98
CA THR A 249 23.23 5.31 12.48
C THR A 249 22.35 6.24 13.31
N VAL A 250 22.93 7.15 14.10
CA VAL A 250 22.19 8.11 14.93
C VAL A 250 21.30 9.01 14.07
N ALA A 251 21.81 9.51 12.94
CA ALA A 251 21.00 10.33 12.04
C ALA A 251 19.86 9.52 11.40
N ILE A 252 20.11 8.25 11.06
CA ILE A 252 19.10 7.35 10.49
C ILE A 252 18.00 7.07 11.52
N ASP A 253 18.36 6.80 12.78
CA ASP A 253 17.40 6.57 13.86
C ASP A 253 16.51 7.79 14.10
N LEU A 254 17.08 9.00 14.06
CA LEU A 254 16.31 10.25 14.17
C LEU A 254 15.33 10.43 13.01
N ILE A 255 15.75 10.16 11.77
CA ILE A 255 14.88 10.21 10.59
C ILE A 255 13.74 9.20 10.75
N VAL A 256 14.05 7.97 11.15
CA VAL A 256 13.09 6.89 11.35
C VAL A 256 12.08 7.25 12.43
N GLN A 257 12.51 7.75 13.58
CA GLN A 257 11.62 8.23 14.65
C GLN A 257 10.71 9.37 14.18
N HIS A 258 11.25 10.32 13.42
CA HIS A 258 10.46 11.43 12.88
C HIS A 258 9.39 10.93 11.89
N VAL A 259 9.76 10.05 10.97
CA VAL A 259 8.82 9.44 10.02
C VAL A 259 7.78 8.59 10.75
N HIS A 260 8.15 7.87 11.81
CA HIS A 260 7.19 7.16 12.65
C HIS A 260 6.19 8.12 13.29
N SER A 261 6.65 9.23 13.87
CA SER A 261 5.77 10.24 14.46
C SER A 261 4.81 10.84 13.43
N GLN A 262 5.29 11.16 12.22
CA GLN A 262 4.45 11.64 11.12
C GLN A 262 3.45 10.59 10.66
N LEU A 263 3.87 9.33 10.53
CA LEU A 263 2.98 8.22 10.20
C LEU A 263 1.98 7.94 11.31
N GLU A 264 2.32 8.13 12.58
CA GLU A 264 1.42 7.99 13.72
C GLU A 264 0.41 9.12 13.79
N GLU A 265 0.78 10.36 13.48
CA GLU A 265 -0.15 11.48 13.36
C GLU A 265 -1.13 11.26 12.18
N VAL A 266 -0.62 10.70 11.07
CA VAL A 266 -1.44 10.24 9.94
C VAL A 266 -2.32 9.04 10.31
N ARG A 267 -1.83 8.08 11.09
CA ARG A 267 -2.60 6.92 11.59
C ARG A 267 -3.62 7.32 12.65
N ALA A 268 -3.32 8.28 13.52
CA ALA A 268 -4.27 8.83 14.49
C ALA A 268 -5.43 9.55 13.80
N SER A 269 -5.19 10.10 12.62
CA SER A 269 -6.23 10.68 11.76
C SER A 269 -6.81 9.70 10.70
N SER A 270 -6.23 8.52 10.48
CA SER A 270 -6.57 7.62 9.36
C SER A 270 -6.29 6.12 9.61
N SER A 271 -6.59 5.57 10.80
CA SER A 271 -6.38 4.14 11.08
C SER A 271 -7.51 3.27 10.48
N PRO A 272 -7.24 2.23 9.67
CA PRO A 272 -8.28 1.32 9.18
C PRO A 272 -8.28 -0.07 9.83
N GLY A 273 -7.27 -0.45 10.64
CA GLY A 273 -7.16 -1.82 11.18
C GLY A 273 -7.70 -1.99 12.60
N ALA A 274 -7.14 -1.24 13.55
CA ALA A 274 -7.59 -1.22 14.94
C ALA A 274 -8.75 -0.23 15.17
N ALA A 275 -8.83 0.82 14.33
CA ALA A 275 -9.92 1.77 14.36
C ALA A 275 -11.14 1.34 13.52
N LEU A 276 -11.12 0.33 12.64
CA LEU A 276 -12.43 -0.22 12.22
C LEU A 276 -13.16 -0.89 13.40
N ALA A 277 -12.42 -1.44 14.37
CA ALA A 277 -12.97 -1.96 15.61
C ALA A 277 -13.22 -0.87 16.69
N SER A 278 -12.47 0.25 16.66
CA SER A 278 -12.54 1.33 17.67
C SER A 278 -13.12 2.68 17.18
N ALA A 279 -13.35 2.91 15.89
CA ALA A 279 -13.93 4.14 15.35
C ALA A 279 -15.38 4.32 15.79
N HIS A 280 -16.08 3.21 16.07
CA HIS A 280 -17.37 3.23 16.75
C HIS A 280 -17.31 3.73 18.20
N GLN A 281 -16.13 3.82 18.84
CA GLN A 281 -16.02 4.26 20.23
C GLN A 281 -15.88 5.78 20.39
N CYS A 282 -15.45 6.51 19.34
CA CYS A 282 -15.18 7.95 19.43
C CYS A 282 -15.98 8.83 18.47
N HIS A 283 -16.72 8.27 17.51
CA HIS A 283 -17.70 9.02 16.72
C HIS A 283 -19.12 8.67 17.16
N PRO A 284 -20.02 9.65 17.35
CA PRO A 284 -21.42 9.34 17.54
C PRO A 284 -21.91 8.59 16.30
N LEU A 285 -22.50 7.42 16.52
CA LEU A 285 -23.10 6.64 15.45
C LEU A 285 -24.07 7.53 14.65
N PRO A 286 -24.17 7.37 13.32
CA PRO A 286 -25.09 8.16 12.52
C PRO A 286 -26.48 8.13 13.14
N GLN A 287 -27.19 9.26 13.15
CA GLN A 287 -28.56 9.32 13.68
C GLN A 287 -29.53 8.38 12.94
N THR A 288 -29.16 7.97 11.73
CA THR A 288 -29.89 7.01 10.89
C THR A 288 -29.56 5.55 11.20
N LEU A 289 -28.58 5.27 12.07
CA LEU A 289 -28.24 3.90 12.45
C LEU A 289 -29.21 3.37 13.51
N SER A 290 -29.95 2.33 13.15
CA SER A 290 -30.75 1.55 14.09
C SER A 290 -30.03 0.25 14.44
N VAL A 291 -29.79 0.02 15.73
CA VAL A 291 -29.10 -1.18 16.22
C VAL A 291 -30.12 -2.16 16.79
N LEU A 292 -30.07 -3.41 16.32
CA LEU A 292 -30.87 -4.51 16.90
C LEU A 292 -30.56 -4.63 18.39
N LYS A 293 -31.60 -4.58 19.23
CA LYS A 293 -31.45 -4.68 20.68
C LYS A 293 -30.74 -5.98 21.07
N SER A 294 -29.71 -5.88 21.90
CA SER A 294 -28.95 -7.04 22.41
C SER A 294 -29.73 -7.75 23.53
N THR A 295 -30.79 -8.48 23.16
CA THR A 295 -31.57 -9.30 24.11
C THR A 295 -30.75 -10.49 24.61
N PRO A 296 -31.13 -11.13 25.74
CA PRO A 296 -30.48 -12.36 26.20
C PRO A 296 -30.41 -13.45 25.12
N GLN A 297 -31.44 -13.55 24.28
CA GLN A 297 -31.46 -14.45 23.13
C GLN A 297 -30.40 -14.10 22.09
N VAL A 298 -30.30 -12.83 21.67
CA VAL A 298 -29.27 -12.35 20.73
C VAL A 298 -27.87 -12.60 21.28
N ARG A 299 -27.64 -12.33 22.57
CA ARG A 299 -26.38 -12.63 23.24
C ARG A 299 -26.06 -14.11 23.24
N GLY A 300 -27.02 -14.97 23.54
CA GLY A 300 -26.86 -16.43 23.49
C GLY A 300 -26.43 -16.92 22.10
N MET A 301 -27.06 -16.41 21.04
CA MET A 301 -26.67 -16.73 19.67
C MET A 301 -25.26 -16.23 19.33
N HIS A 302 -24.89 -15.02 19.76
CA HIS A 302 -23.52 -14.54 19.59
C HIS A 302 -22.49 -15.41 20.31
N THR A 303 -22.77 -15.87 21.52
CA THR A 303 -21.87 -16.75 22.28
C THR A 303 -21.60 -18.04 21.51
N ILE A 304 -22.64 -18.66 20.94
CA ILE A 304 -22.49 -19.87 20.13
C ILE A 304 -21.69 -19.57 18.85
N ILE A 305 -22.07 -18.54 18.09
CA ILE A 305 -21.40 -18.18 16.82
C ILE A 305 -19.91 -17.84 17.03
N ARG A 306 -19.55 -17.26 18.18
CA ARG A 306 -18.17 -16.86 18.50
C ARG A 306 -17.37 -17.94 19.24
N ASN A 307 -17.99 -19.05 19.65
CA ASN A 307 -17.28 -20.15 20.28
C ASN A 307 -16.48 -20.93 19.21
N LYS A 308 -15.17 -21.08 19.44
CA LYS A 308 -14.26 -21.81 18.55
C LYS A 308 -14.65 -23.29 18.40
N GLU A 309 -15.30 -23.86 19.40
CA GLU A 309 -15.68 -25.28 19.45
C GLU A 309 -17.02 -25.57 18.77
N THR A 310 -17.76 -24.55 18.33
CA THR A 310 -19.08 -24.72 17.71
C THR A 310 -18.99 -25.45 16.38
N SER A 311 -19.87 -26.45 16.23
CA SER A 311 -19.97 -27.25 15.02
C SER A 311 -20.41 -26.40 13.81
N ARG A 312 -20.07 -26.84 12.60
CA ARG A 312 -20.45 -26.14 11.37
C ARG A 312 -21.97 -25.95 11.25
N ASP A 313 -22.73 -26.97 11.60
CA ASP A 313 -24.19 -26.96 11.41
C ASP A 313 -24.87 -26.02 12.40
N GLU A 314 -24.43 -26.02 13.66
CA GLU A 314 -24.89 -25.04 14.66
C GLU A 314 -24.50 -23.62 14.29
N PHE A 315 -23.26 -23.41 13.82
CA PHE A 315 -22.82 -22.09 13.37
C PHE A 315 -23.73 -21.55 12.26
N ILE A 316 -24.04 -22.38 11.26
CA ILE A 316 -24.92 -21.99 10.15
C ILE A 316 -26.34 -21.72 10.66
N PHE A 317 -26.87 -22.59 11.52
CA PHE A 317 -28.22 -22.46 12.07
C PHE A 317 -28.40 -21.17 12.86
N TYR A 318 -27.53 -20.92 13.84
CA TYR A 318 -27.63 -19.73 14.69
C TYR A 318 -27.29 -18.44 13.94
N SER A 319 -26.37 -18.48 12.97
CA SER A 319 -26.11 -17.32 12.10
C SER A 319 -27.33 -16.95 11.27
N LYS A 320 -28.02 -17.92 10.65
CA LYS A 320 -29.26 -17.69 9.92
C LYS A 320 -30.38 -17.14 10.81
N ARG A 321 -30.50 -17.66 12.03
CA ARG A 321 -31.48 -17.19 13.02
C ARG A 321 -31.21 -15.74 13.43
N LEU A 322 -29.95 -15.37 13.64
CA LEU A 322 -29.55 -13.99 13.94
C LEU A 322 -29.83 -13.05 12.75
N MET A 323 -29.51 -13.46 11.53
CA MET A 323 -29.81 -12.68 10.32
C MET A 323 -31.32 -12.46 10.14
N ARG A 324 -32.15 -13.46 10.47
CA ARG A 324 -33.61 -13.31 10.42
C ARG A 324 -34.12 -12.23 11.37
N LEU A 325 -33.64 -12.23 12.63
CA LEU A 325 -34.01 -11.19 13.60
C LEU A 325 -33.56 -9.79 13.17
N LEU A 326 -32.39 -9.70 12.54
CA LEU A 326 -31.90 -8.43 11.99
C LEU A 326 -32.83 -7.90 10.89
N ILE A 327 -33.29 -8.78 10.00
CA ILE A 327 -34.21 -8.42 8.92
C ILE A 327 -35.59 -8.04 9.46
N GLU A 328 -36.14 -8.81 10.41
CA GLU A 328 -37.42 -8.48 11.06
C GLU A 328 -37.36 -7.10 11.74
N HIS A 329 -36.26 -6.80 12.43
CA HIS A 329 -36.03 -5.47 13.00
C HIS A 329 -35.94 -4.38 11.93
N ALA A 330 -35.22 -4.63 10.83
CA ALA A 330 -35.14 -3.68 9.72
C ALA A 330 -36.52 -3.41 9.08
N LEU A 331 -37.36 -4.42 8.92
CA LEU A 331 -38.71 -4.27 8.39
C LEU A 331 -39.62 -3.45 9.31
N SER A 332 -39.40 -3.48 10.62
CA SER A 332 -40.17 -2.66 11.58
C SER A 332 -39.92 -1.16 11.41
N LEU A 333 -38.83 -0.76 10.75
CA LEU A 333 -38.46 0.63 10.47
C LEU A 333 -39.08 1.17 9.18
N LEU A 334 -39.77 0.32 8.40
CA LEU A 334 -40.45 0.74 7.18
C LEU A 334 -41.65 1.66 7.49
N PRO A 335 -42.06 2.53 6.55
CA PRO A 335 -43.22 3.38 6.73
C PRO A 335 -44.52 2.56 6.75
N PHE A 336 -45.26 2.64 7.85
CA PHE A 336 -46.58 2.02 8.01
C PHE A 336 -47.67 3.09 8.20
N GLN A 337 -48.84 2.83 7.65
CA GLN A 337 -50.05 3.65 7.80
C GLN A 337 -51.15 2.87 8.54
N SER A 338 -51.98 3.56 9.31
CA SER A 338 -53.12 2.95 10.00
C SER A 338 -54.15 2.43 9.00
N CYS A 339 -54.71 1.27 9.29
CA CYS A 339 -55.80 0.69 8.50
C CYS A 339 -56.74 -0.11 9.39
N THR A 340 -58.04 -0.03 9.12
CA THR A 340 -59.02 -0.86 9.81
C THR A 340 -59.40 -2.04 8.90
N VAL A 341 -59.38 -3.24 9.46
CA VAL A 341 -59.80 -4.47 8.76
C VAL A 341 -60.91 -5.15 9.54
N GLN A 342 -61.83 -5.79 8.84
CA GLN A 342 -62.82 -6.65 9.49
C GLN A 342 -62.22 -8.01 9.78
N THR A 343 -62.28 -8.42 11.05
CA THR A 343 -61.91 -9.77 11.47
C THR A 343 -62.93 -10.80 10.96
N PRO A 344 -62.59 -12.10 10.91
CA PRO A 344 -63.55 -13.16 10.55
C PRO A 344 -64.80 -13.22 11.44
N GLN A 345 -64.77 -12.58 12.61
CA GLN A 345 -65.88 -12.49 13.56
C GLN A 345 -66.73 -11.23 13.36
N GLY A 346 -66.43 -10.42 12.34
CA GLY A 346 -67.16 -9.17 12.03
C GLY A 346 -66.80 -7.98 12.91
N GLN A 347 -65.75 -8.09 13.74
CA GLN A 347 -65.26 -6.99 14.55
C GLN A 347 -64.19 -6.19 13.80
N ASP A 348 -64.22 -4.87 13.93
CA ASP A 348 -63.20 -3.99 13.36
C ASP A 348 -61.90 -4.08 14.16
N TYR A 349 -60.78 -4.28 13.47
CA TYR A 349 -59.44 -4.29 14.04
C TYR A 349 -58.61 -3.15 13.48
N GLU A 350 -58.15 -2.27 14.37
CA GLU A 350 -57.23 -1.18 14.02
C GLU A 350 -55.79 -1.73 13.91
N GLY A 351 -55.36 -1.93 12.68
CA GLY A 351 -54.04 -2.42 12.33
C GLY A 351 -53.17 -1.37 11.65
N ARG A 352 -52.03 -1.85 11.13
CA ARG A 352 -51.13 -1.07 10.29
C ARG A 352 -50.78 -1.85 9.03
N THR A 353 -50.64 -1.13 7.92
CA THR A 353 -50.19 -1.68 6.63
C THR A 353 -49.00 -0.90 6.10
N TYR A 354 -48.11 -1.56 5.36
CA TYR A 354 -46.94 -0.91 4.74
C TYR A 354 -47.41 0.05 3.65
N SER A 355 -46.89 1.29 3.64
CA SER A 355 -47.33 2.32 2.71
C SER A 355 -46.64 2.28 1.34
N GLY A 356 -45.58 1.47 1.18
CA GLY A 356 -44.85 1.34 -0.07
C GLY A 356 -45.47 0.31 -1.04
N LYS A 357 -45.05 0.35 -2.31
CA LYS A 357 -45.58 -0.55 -3.35
C LYS A 357 -45.11 -2.00 -3.19
N GLN A 358 -43.80 -2.21 -3.07
CA GLN A 358 -43.16 -3.51 -2.93
C GLN A 358 -41.86 -3.37 -2.15
N ILE A 359 -41.42 -4.47 -1.52
CA ILE A 359 -40.11 -4.58 -0.89
C ILE A 359 -39.18 -5.25 -1.91
N THR A 360 -38.01 -4.67 -2.12
CA THR A 360 -36.95 -5.25 -2.95
C THR A 360 -35.66 -5.38 -2.14
N GLY A 361 -34.92 -6.45 -2.37
CA GLY A 361 -33.58 -6.63 -1.83
C GLY A 361 -32.52 -6.24 -2.86
N VAL A 362 -31.45 -5.62 -2.41
CA VAL A 362 -30.24 -5.42 -3.22
C VAL A 362 -29.07 -6.02 -2.46
N SER A 363 -28.47 -7.05 -3.04
CA SER A 363 -27.38 -7.83 -2.44
C SER A 363 -26.06 -7.43 -3.08
N ILE A 364 -25.07 -7.05 -2.27
CA ILE A 364 -23.71 -6.80 -2.74
C ILE A 364 -22.97 -8.15 -2.79
N LEU A 365 -22.53 -8.59 -3.96
CA LEU A 365 -21.90 -9.90 -4.13
C LEU A 365 -20.69 -10.07 -3.19
N ARG A 366 -20.51 -11.30 -2.69
CA ARG A 366 -19.50 -11.72 -1.68
C ARG A 366 -19.80 -11.36 -0.21
N ALA A 367 -20.68 -10.39 0.06
CA ALA A 367 -21.02 -10.00 1.44
C ALA A 367 -22.53 -10.07 1.73
N GLY A 368 -23.36 -9.53 0.85
CA GLY A 368 -24.82 -9.48 0.99
C GLY A 368 -25.53 -10.82 0.76
N GLU A 369 -24.96 -11.70 -0.07
CA GLU A 369 -25.58 -12.98 -0.46
C GLU A 369 -25.90 -13.88 0.75
N THR A 370 -25.13 -13.76 1.83
CA THR A 370 -25.37 -14.56 3.04
C THR A 370 -26.69 -14.23 3.73
N MET A 371 -27.23 -13.03 3.53
CA MET A 371 -28.48 -12.57 4.13
C MET A 371 -29.71 -12.87 3.25
N GLU A 372 -29.53 -13.16 1.96
CA GLU A 372 -30.65 -13.42 1.04
C GLU A 372 -31.58 -14.55 1.51
N PRO A 373 -31.09 -15.69 2.03
CA PRO A 373 -31.98 -16.74 2.52
C PRO A 373 -32.84 -16.28 3.69
N ALA A 374 -32.29 -15.43 4.57
CA ALA A 374 -33.05 -14.87 5.68
C ALA A 374 -34.08 -13.85 5.18
N LEU A 375 -33.75 -13.04 4.18
CA LEU A 375 -34.68 -12.09 3.58
C LEU A 375 -35.86 -12.79 2.93
N ARG A 376 -35.62 -13.85 2.15
CA ARG A 376 -36.68 -14.67 1.53
C ARG A 376 -37.54 -15.40 2.54
N ALA A 377 -36.99 -15.73 3.71
CA ALA A 377 -37.74 -16.39 4.79
C ALA A 377 -38.69 -15.43 5.52
N VAL A 378 -38.42 -14.12 5.51
CA VAL A 378 -39.24 -13.10 6.18
C VAL A 378 -40.19 -12.41 5.19
N CYS A 379 -39.68 -12.04 4.01
CA CYS A 379 -40.45 -11.40 2.94
C CYS A 379 -40.76 -12.41 1.84
N LYS A 380 -42.02 -12.87 1.79
CA LYS A 380 -42.48 -13.74 0.70
C LYS A 380 -42.44 -12.99 -0.63
N ASP A 381 -42.02 -13.68 -1.69
CA ASP A 381 -41.98 -13.17 -3.07
C ASP A 381 -41.14 -11.89 -3.28
N VAL A 382 -40.16 -11.62 -2.40
CA VAL A 382 -39.24 -10.49 -2.52
C VAL A 382 -38.36 -10.62 -3.76
N ARG A 383 -38.30 -9.57 -4.58
CA ARG A 383 -37.37 -9.49 -5.70
C ARG A 383 -36.00 -9.07 -5.19
N ILE A 384 -34.95 -9.82 -5.53
CA ILE A 384 -33.58 -9.52 -5.13
C ILE A 384 -32.75 -9.23 -6.39
N GLY A 385 -32.19 -8.03 -6.45
CA GLY A 385 -31.13 -7.67 -7.39
C GLY A 385 -29.75 -7.86 -6.76
N THR A 386 -28.73 -8.12 -7.57
CA THR A 386 -27.34 -8.23 -7.12
C THR A 386 -26.49 -7.13 -7.75
N ILE A 387 -25.59 -6.55 -6.96
CA ILE A 387 -24.59 -5.59 -7.40
C ILE A 387 -23.21 -6.24 -7.25
N LEU A 388 -22.45 -6.25 -8.34
CA LEU A 388 -21.05 -6.66 -8.34
C LEU A 388 -20.18 -5.40 -8.28
N ILE A 389 -19.49 -5.19 -7.17
CA ILE A 389 -18.45 -4.16 -7.12
C ILE A 389 -17.16 -4.82 -7.60
N GLN A 390 -16.77 -4.53 -8.85
CA GLN A 390 -15.52 -5.03 -9.43
C GLN A 390 -14.40 -4.03 -9.20
N THR A 391 -13.16 -4.49 -9.26
CA THR A 391 -12.01 -3.59 -9.27
C THR A 391 -11.62 -3.37 -10.73
N ASN A 392 -11.63 -2.11 -11.17
CA ASN A 392 -11.17 -1.74 -12.50
C ASN A 392 -9.71 -2.17 -12.69
N CYS A 393 -9.43 -2.91 -13.77
CA CYS A 393 -8.12 -3.51 -14.02
C CYS A 393 -7.01 -2.48 -14.33
N ASN A 394 -7.39 -1.27 -14.76
CA ASN A 394 -6.47 -0.20 -15.09
C ASN A 394 -6.23 0.75 -13.92
N THR A 395 -7.27 1.08 -13.14
CA THR A 395 -7.18 2.07 -12.04
C THR A 395 -7.02 1.44 -10.66
N GLY A 396 -7.42 0.17 -10.48
CA GLY A 396 -7.44 -0.47 -9.17
C GLY A 396 -8.55 0.03 -8.24
N GLU A 397 -9.46 0.86 -8.74
CA GLU A 397 -10.61 1.42 -8.00
C GLU A 397 -11.85 0.53 -8.15
N PRO A 398 -12.78 0.54 -7.16
CA PRO A 398 -14.06 -0.12 -7.30
C PRO A 398 -14.90 0.56 -8.40
N GLU A 399 -15.34 -0.21 -9.38
CA GLU A 399 -16.26 0.17 -10.45
C GLU A 399 -17.49 -0.74 -10.38
N VAL A 400 -18.68 -0.14 -10.54
CA VAL A 400 -19.99 -0.80 -10.40
C VAL A 400 -20.45 -1.39 -11.72
#